data_AF-A0A660Q3W3-F1
#
_entry.id   AF-A0A660Q3W3-F1
#
_cell.length_a   1.000
_cell.length_b   1.000
_cell.length_c   1.000
_cell.angle_alpha   90.00
_cell.angle_beta   90.00
_cell.angle_gamma   90.00
#
_symmetry.space_group_name_H-M   'P 1'
#
loop_
_entity.id
_entity.type
_entity.pdbx_description
1 polymer ?
#
loop_
_entity_poly.entity_id
_entity_poly.type
_entity_poly.pdbx_seq_one_letter_code
_entity_poly.pdbx_strand_id
1 'polypeptide(L)'
;MVQIMSNSLLSELASKGYWPALAMEYFRDGNYSRAIELCMMRLRDYPEVLSGRIIYARALYHAGQYESAEEQFYKILQYDPNNLAALKYLGDLKFRSGDESTAFSYYSKIHDIAPETQSLSSPFDPEKKEKTETTSVLTLKKKGEREESEDKTQTELREMPFKTETLGDLLLKQGHPRLALKVFRDLAEKGDNPRLRDKIEKTQRSFKNKE
;
A
#
# COMPACT_ATOMS: atom_id res chain seq x y z
N MET A 1 8.48 14.32 -29.58
CA MET A 1 7.55 13.69 -30.55
C MET A 1 6.43 12.88 -29.90
N VAL A 2 6.68 12.11 -28.83
CA VAL A 2 5.66 11.23 -28.21
C VAL A 2 4.42 12.00 -27.66
N GLN A 3 4.62 13.16 -27.04
CA GLN A 3 3.53 13.98 -26.47
C GLN A 3 2.59 14.60 -27.53
N ILE A 4 3.09 14.83 -28.75
CA ILE A 4 2.31 15.46 -29.83
C ILE A 4 1.42 14.41 -30.51
N MET A 5 1.93 13.19 -30.69
CA MET A 5 1.16 12.08 -31.24
C MET A 5 0.01 11.65 -30.32
N SER A 6 0.22 11.68 -29.00
CA SER A 6 -0.85 11.37 -28.03
C SER A 6 -1.94 12.43 -28.00
N ASN A 7 -1.63 13.70 -28.26
CA ASN A 7 -2.62 14.77 -28.39
C ASN A 7 -3.43 14.66 -29.69
N SER A 8 -2.77 14.33 -30.81
CA SER A 8 -3.46 14.15 -32.10
C SER A 8 -4.47 12.99 -32.06
N LEU A 9 -4.09 11.87 -31.45
CA LEU A 9 -4.97 10.71 -31.31
C LEU A 9 -6.15 10.98 -30.37
N LEU A 10 -5.92 11.73 -29.28
CA LEU A 10 -6.98 12.10 -28.34
C LEU A 10 -8.06 12.94 -29.04
N SER A 11 -7.64 13.93 -29.82
CA SER A 11 -8.57 14.80 -30.56
C SER A 11 -9.33 14.05 -31.67
N GLU A 12 -8.66 13.11 -32.33
CA GLU A 12 -9.31 12.22 -33.29
C GLU A 12 -10.35 11.31 -32.62
N LEU A 13 -10.07 10.77 -31.44
CA LEU A 13 -11.02 9.94 -30.69
C LEU A 13 -12.20 10.78 -30.17
N ALA A 14 -11.94 12.00 -29.68
CA ALA A 14 -12.98 12.91 -29.23
C ALA A 14 -13.92 13.30 -30.37
N SER A 15 -13.38 13.67 -31.54
CA SER A 15 -14.16 13.98 -32.75
C SER A 15 -14.96 12.79 -33.29
N LYS A 16 -14.49 11.55 -33.08
CA LYS A 16 -15.23 10.31 -33.38
C LYS A 16 -16.30 9.95 -32.34
N GLY A 17 -16.53 10.79 -31.34
CA GLY A 17 -17.57 10.61 -30.33
C GLY A 17 -17.18 9.72 -29.15
N TYR A 18 -15.90 9.39 -28.98
CA TYR A 18 -15.42 8.68 -27.81
C TYR A 18 -15.37 9.63 -26.61
N TRP A 19 -16.44 9.60 -25.81
CA TRP A 19 -16.65 10.56 -24.73
C TRP A 19 -15.53 10.62 -23.66
N PRO A 20 -14.79 9.54 -23.31
CA PRO A 20 -13.67 9.66 -22.39
C PRO A 20 -12.53 10.52 -22.97
N ALA A 21 -12.30 10.48 -24.29
CA ALA A 21 -11.32 11.37 -24.91
C ALA A 21 -11.76 12.84 -24.80
N LEU A 22 -13.04 13.14 -25.04
CA LEU A 22 -13.59 14.49 -24.86
C LEU A 22 -13.51 14.97 -23.41
N ALA A 23 -13.81 14.10 -22.44
CA ALA A 23 -13.65 14.42 -21.02
C ALA A 23 -12.18 14.70 -20.66
N MET A 24 -11.25 13.96 -21.28
CA MET A 24 -9.81 14.18 -21.11
C MET A 24 -9.36 15.51 -21.74
N GLU A 25 -9.96 15.95 -22.84
CA GLU A 25 -9.72 17.30 -23.41
C GLU A 25 -10.13 18.39 -22.42
N TYR A 26 -11.37 18.35 -21.91
CA TYR A 26 -11.82 19.30 -20.89
C TYR A 26 -10.92 19.29 -19.65
N PHE A 27 -10.46 18.12 -19.21
CA PHE A 27 -9.53 18.00 -18.11
C PHE A 27 -8.17 18.67 -18.40
N ARG A 28 -7.63 18.50 -19.61
CA ARG A 28 -6.35 19.11 -20.03
C ARG A 28 -6.43 20.61 -20.16
N ASP A 29 -7.60 21.12 -20.56
CA ASP A 29 -7.88 22.56 -20.64
C ASP A 29 -8.12 23.18 -19.25
N GLY A 30 -8.05 22.39 -18.17
CA GLY A 30 -8.31 22.84 -16.80
C GLY A 30 -9.80 23.04 -16.50
N ASN A 31 -10.69 22.70 -17.43
CA ASN A 31 -12.12 22.82 -17.28
C ASN A 31 -12.71 21.60 -16.55
N TYR A 32 -12.36 21.47 -15.27
CA TYR A 32 -12.71 20.31 -14.46
C TYR A 32 -14.22 20.15 -14.26
N SER A 33 -14.98 21.25 -14.21
CA SER A 33 -16.45 21.21 -14.08
C SER A 33 -17.11 20.54 -15.28
N ARG A 34 -16.75 20.93 -16.51
CA ARG A 34 -17.27 20.28 -17.72
C ARG A 34 -16.85 18.81 -17.83
N ALA A 35 -15.62 18.50 -17.43
CA ALA A 35 -15.14 17.11 -17.38
C ALA A 35 -15.98 16.27 -16.40
N ILE A 36 -16.25 16.83 -15.21
CA ILE A 36 -17.10 16.21 -14.18
C ILE A 36 -18.52 15.96 -14.70
N GLU A 37 -19.16 16.99 -15.27
CA GLU A 37 -20.54 16.89 -15.79
C GLU A 37 -20.66 15.84 -16.88
N LEU A 38 -19.75 15.87 -17.87
CA LEU A 38 -19.73 14.90 -18.97
C LEU A 38 -19.53 13.47 -18.45
N CYS A 39 -18.56 13.26 -17.55
CA CYS A 39 -18.30 11.95 -16.99
C CYS A 39 -19.48 11.45 -16.14
N MET A 40 -20.05 12.30 -15.28
CA MET A 40 -21.18 11.94 -14.42
C MET A 40 -22.39 11.51 -15.25
N MET A 41 -22.71 12.25 -16.31
CA MET A 41 -23.79 11.91 -17.22
C MET A 41 -23.52 10.57 -17.93
N ARG A 42 -22.31 10.38 -18.50
CA ARG A 42 -21.99 9.19 -19.30
C ARG A 42 -21.81 7.92 -18.46
N LEU A 43 -21.26 8.03 -17.25
CA LEU A 43 -21.08 6.89 -16.34
C LEU A 43 -22.40 6.39 -15.74
N ARG A 44 -23.49 7.16 -15.84
CA ARG A 44 -24.83 6.68 -15.49
C ARG A 44 -25.30 5.58 -16.46
N ASP A 45 -25.02 5.77 -17.74
CA ASP A 45 -25.43 4.85 -18.81
C ASP A 45 -24.37 3.76 -19.06
N TYR A 46 -23.09 4.09 -18.85
CA TYR A 46 -21.94 3.22 -19.11
C TYR A 46 -21.01 3.10 -17.88
N PRO A 47 -21.45 2.47 -16.79
CA PRO A 47 -20.72 2.42 -15.52
C PRO A 47 -19.40 1.63 -15.59
N GLU A 48 -19.25 0.71 -16.54
CA GLU A 48 -18.07 -0.15 -16.72
C GLU A 48 -16.88 0.54 -17.39
N VAL A 49 -17.06 1.75 -17.94
CA VAL A 49 -16.00 2.45 -18.68
C VAL A 49 -14.96 3.01 -17.71
N LEU A 50 -13.94 2.20 -17.41
CA LEU A 50 -12.91 2.49 -16.42
C LEU A 50 -12.08 3.74 -16.79
N SER A 51 -11.76 3.94 -18.07
CA SER A 51 -11.01 5.12 -18.54
C SER A 51 -11.73 6.43 -18.21
N GLY A 52 -13.05 6.46 -18.43
CA GLY A 52 -13.91 7.59 -18.09
C GLY A 52 -14.03 7.81 -16.58
N ARG A 53 -14.11 6.72 -15.80
CA ARG A 53 -14.12 6.79 -14.32
C ARG A 53 -12.80 7.35 -13.78
N ILE A 54 -11.65 6.98 -14.36
CA ILE A 54 -10.34 7.54 -13.99
C ILE A 54 -10.31 9.05 -14.25
N ILE A 55 -10.79 9.50 -15.41
CA ILE A 55 -10.85 10.94 -15.73
C ILE A 55 -11.79 11.66 -14.77
N TYR A 56 -12.93 11.06 -14.43
CA TYR A 56 -13.88 11.61 -13.48
C TYR A 56 -13.25 11.82 -12.09
N ALA A 57 -12.61 10.79 -11.54
CA ALA A 57 -11.95 10.84 -10.24
C ALA A 57 -10.84 11.90 -10.21
N ARG A 58 -10.05 11.98 -11.28
CA ARG A 58 -9.00 13.01 -11.43
C ARG A 58 -9.59 14.41 -11.50
N ALA A 59 -10.65 14.62 -12.29
CA ALA A 59 -11.30 15.92 -12.40
C ALA A 59 -11.87 16.38 -11.04
N LEU A 60 -12.50 15.47 -10.29
CA LEU A 60 -12.98 15.74 -8.91
C LEU A 60 -11.82 16.14 -7.98
N TYR A 61 -10.71 15.40 -8.01
CA TYR A 61 -9.52 15.71 -7.21
C TYR A 61 -8.97 17.12 -7.50
N HIS A 62 -8.82 17.45 -8.78
CA HIS A 62 -8.31 18.76 -9.20
C HIS A 62 -9.32 19.90 -8.99
N ALA A 63 -10.61 19.60 -8.96
CA ALA A 63 -11.68 20.53 -8.57
C ALA A 63 -11.81 20.71 -7.05
N GLY A 64 -11.01 20.01 -6.24
CA GLY A 64 -11.05 20.09 -4.78
C GLY A 64 -12.14 19.24 -4.11
N GLN A 65 -12.89 18.45 -4.88
CA GLN A 65 -13.95 17.56 -4.38
C GLN A 65 -13.33 16.24 -3.90
N TYR A 66 -12.58 16.30 -2.81
CA TYR A 66 -11.72 15.20 -2.37
C TYR A 66 -12.48 13.95 -1.91
N GLU A 67 -13.57 14.11 -1.18
CA GLU A 67 -14.41 13.00 -0.70
C GLU A 67 -15.00 12.23 -1.90
N SER A 68 -15.63 12.95 -2.82
CA SER A 68 -16.16 12.38 -4.07
C SER A 68 -15.06 11.72 -4.90
N ALA A 69 -13.87 12.32 -5.00
CA ALA A 69 -12.74 11.74 -5.72
C ALA A 69 -12.30 10.42 -5.08
N GLU A 70 -12.18 10.37 -3.76
CA GLU A 70 -11.81 9.19 -2.98
C GLU A 70 -12.75 8.02 -3.27
N GLU A 71 -14.07 8.24 -3.23
CA GLU A 71 -15.06 7.22 -3.57
C GLU A 71 -14.87 6.64 -4.97
N GLN A 72 -14.58 7.50 -5.95
CA GLN A 72 -14.36 7.05 -7.33
C GLN A 72 -13.04 6.29 -7.47
N PHE A 73 -11.98 6.69 -6.78
CA PHE A 73 -10.73 5.94 -6.76
C PHE A 73 -10.88 4.56 -6.11
N TYR A 74 -11.67 4.43 -5.04
CA TYR A 74 -12.01 3.13 -4.48
C TYR A 74 -12.76 2.24 -5.48
N LYS A 75 -13.74 2.80 -6.22
CA LYS A 75 -14.42 2.07 -7.29
C LYS A 75 -13.44 1.62 -8.38
N ILE A 76 -12.49 2.45 -8.77
CA ILE A 76 -11.45 2.07 -9.74
C ILE A 76 -10.64 0.88 -9.23
N LEU A 77 -10.21 0.89 -7.97
CA LEU A 77 -9.46 -0.23 -7.37
C LEU A 77 -10.27 -1.52 -7.21
N GLN A 78 -11.61 -1.44 -7.15
CA GLN A 78 -12.46 -2.64 -7.15
C GLN A 78 -12.42 -3.35 -8.52
N TYR A 79 -12.31 -2.60 -9.62
CA TYR A 79 -12.20 -3.17 -10.97
C TYR A 79 -10.75 -3.51 -11.34
N ASP A 80 -9.80 -2.64 -10.98
CA ASP A 80 -8.38 -2.79 -11.24
C ASP A 80 -7.58 -2.51 -9.95
N PRO A 81 -7.31 -3.55 -9.13
CA PRO A 81 -6.61 -3.41 -7.86
C PRO A 81 -5.19 -2.84 -7.99
N ASN A 82 -4.59 -2.95 -9.18
CA ASN A 82 -3.22 -2.52 -9.45
C ASN A 82 -3.17 -1.20 -10.22
N ASN A 83 -4.29 -0.46 -10.27
CA ASN A 83 -4.33 0.81 -10.98
C ASN A 83 -3.42 1.85 -10.32
N LEU A 84 -2.27 2.09 -10.92
CA LEU A 84 -1.24 2.99 -10.38
C LEU A 84 -1.76 4.41 -10.14
N ALA A 85 -2.64 4.90 -11.03
CA ALA A 85 -3.21 6.23 -10.87
C ALA A 85 -4.10 6.30 -9.63
N ALA A 86 -5.01 5.34 -9.44
CA ALA A 86 -5.89 5.31 -8.28
C ALA A 86 -5.13 5.14 -6.97
N LEU A 87 -4.14 4.24 -6.93
CA LEU A 87 -3.25 4.08 -5.76
C LEU A 87 -2.54 5.40 -5.42
N LYS A 88 -2.04 6.11 -6.43
CA LYS A 88 -1.31 7.37 -6.22
C LYS A 88 -2.22 8.45 -5.65
N TYR A 89 -3.37 8.68 -6.27
CA TYR A 89 -4.29 9.72 -5.81
C TYR A 89 -4.89 9.41 -4.43
N LEU A 90 -5.13 8.14 -4.09
CA LEU A 90 -5.53 7.76 -2.73
C LEU A 90 -4.41 7.99 -1.73
N GLY A 91 -3.16 7.67 -2.07
CA GLY A 91 -1.99 8.03 -1.26
C GLY A 91 -1.91 9.54 -1.01
N ASP A 92 -2.05 10.34 -2.08
CA ASP A 92 -2.02 11.80 -2.02
C ASP A 92 -3.15 12.36 -1.14
N LEU A 93 -4.36 11.79 -1.24
CA LEU A 93 -5.51 12.15 -0.40
C LEU A 93 -5.27 11.82 1.08
N LYS A 94 -4.78 10.62 1.39
CA LYS A 94 -4.49 10.21 2.77
C LYS A 94 -3.39 11.03 3.39
N PHE A 95 -2.34 11.32 2.62
CA PHE A 95 -1.26 12.20 3.04
C PHE A 95 -1.79 13.60 3.42
N ARG A 96 -2.66 14.17 2.56
CA ARG A 96 -3.29 15.48 2.83
C ARG A 96 -4.22 15.47 4.05
N SER A 97 -4.84 14.35 4.36
CA SER A 97 -5.68 14.19 5.56
C SER A 97 -4.87 13.97 6.86
N GLY A 98 -3.54 13.86 6.77
CA GLY A 98 -2.66 13.61 7.91
C GLY A 98 -2.45 12.12 8.24
N ASP A 99 -3.06 11.21 7.49
CA ASP A 99 -2.84 9.77 7.64
C ASP A 99 -1.66 9.30 6.78
N GLU A 100 -0.45 9.63 7.25
CA GLU A 100 0.79 9.25 6.57
C GLU A 100 0.98 7.72 6.50
N SER A 101 0.41 6.99 7.45
CA SER A 101 0.58 5.53 7.55
C SER A 101 -0.11 4.79 6.40
N THR A 102 -1.36 5.18 6.09
CA THR A 102 -2.09 4.60 4.97
C THR A 102 -1.59 5.15 3.65
N ALA A 103 -1.19 6.43 3.60
CA ALA A 103 -0.54 7.01 2.42
C ALA A 103 0.71 6.23 2.02
N PHE A 104 1.59 5.93 2.98
CA PHE A 104 2.77 5.11 2.75
C PHE A 104 2.43 3.71 2.24
N SER A 105 1.38 3.09 2.78
CA SER A 105 0.92 1.78 2.31
C SER A 105 0.48 1.80 0.84
N TYR A 106 -0.16 2.88 0.37
CA TYR A 106 -0.52 3.06 -1.04
C TYR A 106 0.71 3.30 -1.92
N TYR A 107 1.66 4.12 -1.48
CA TYR A 107 2.89 4.38 -2.23
C TYR A 107 3.80 3.15 -2.32
N SER A 108 3.87 2.34 -1.26
CA SER A 108 4.61 1.07 -1.27
C SER A 108 4.07 0.12 -2.34
N LYS A 109 2.73 -0.01 -2.44
CA LYS A 109 2.12 -0.86 -3.48
C LYS A 109 2.48 -0.41 -4.90
N ILE A 110 2.58 0.90 -5.14
CA ILE A 110 3.02 1.41 -6.45
C ILE A 110 4.46 0.97 -6.74
N HIS A 111 5.34 1.04 -5.74
CA HIS A 111 6.73 0.61 -5.89
C HIS A 111 6.85 -0.90 -6.14
N ASP A 112 6.03 -1.71 -5.47
CA ASP A 112 5.98 -3.16 -5.67
C ASP A 112 5.50 -3.54 -7.07
N ILE A 113 4.52 -2.81 -7.63
CA ILE A 113 3.96 -3.08 -8.95
C ILE A 113 4.88 -2.59 -10.07
N ALA A 114 5.48 -1.41 -9.91
CA ALA A 114 6.26 -0.77 -10.94
C ALA A 114 7.53 -0.12 -10.36
N PRO A 115 8.58 -0.94 -10.10
CA PRO A 115 9.83 -0.48 -9.49
C PRO A 115 10.61 0.53 -10.35
N GLU A 116 10.37 0.57 -11.67
CA GLU A 116 11.02 1.51 -12.60
C GLU A 116 10.30 2.86 -12.77
N THR A 117 9.07 3.03 -12.25
CA THR A 117 8.35 4.32 -12.31
C THR A 117 8.78 5.27 -11.17
N GLN A 118 10.07 5.60 -11.14
CA GLN A 118 10.66 6.54 -10.18
C GLN A 118 10.05 7.96 -10.28
N SER A 119 9.35 8.28 -11.37
CA SER A 119 8.69 9.57 -11.63
C SER A 119 7.29 9.74 -11.04
N LEU A 120 6.66 8.67 -10.55
CA LEU A 120 5.38 8.73 -9.82
C LEU A 120 5.57 8.79 -8.30
N SER A 121 6.83 8.85 -7.85
CA SER A 121 7.19 8.93 -6.44
C SER A 121 6.58 10.18 -5.81
N SER A 122 5.89 9.92 -4.70
CA SER A 122 5.43 10.87 -3.70
C SER A 122 6.46 11.98 -3.41
N PRO A 123 6.07 13.15 -2.86
CA PRO A 123 7.00 14.11 -2.26
C PRO A 123 7.95 13.53 -1.21
N PHE A 124 7.76 12.27 -0.83
CA PHE A 124 8.65 11.52 0.05
C PHE A 124 9.75 10.81 -0.74
N ASP A 125 10.96 11.33 -0.61
CA ASP A 125 12.18 10.56 -0.79
C ASP A 125 12.33 9.57 0.39
N PRO A 126 12.25 8.25 0.19
CA PRO A 126 12.61 7.30 1.23
C PRO A 126 14.08 7.48 1.67
N GLU A 127 14.94 8.01 0.80
CA GLU A 127 16.36 8.31 1.09
C GLU A 127 16.57 9.36 2.20
N LYS A 128 15.58 10.22 2.48
CA LYS A 128 15.74 11.29 3.48
C LYS A 128 15.49 10.84 4.93
N LYS A 129 14.83 9.70 5.15
CA LYS A 129 14.68 9.11 6.50
C LYS A 129 15.83 8.17 6.88
N GLU A 130 16.64 7.71 5.94
CA GLU A 130 17.76 6.79 6.20
C GLU A 130 19.02 7.46 6.80
N LYS A 131 19.12 8.81 6.79
CA LYS A 131 20.34 9.51 7.26
C LYS A 131 20.33 9.96 8.72
N THR A 132 19.28 9.69 9.48
CA THR A 132 19.27 9.92 10.92
C THR A 132 18.88 8.64 11.63
N GLU A 133 19.93 7.93 12.07
CA GLU A 133 19.89 6.76 12.96
C GLU A 133 19.41 5.48 12.25
N THR A 134 20.23 4.51 11.87
CA THR A 134 21.18 3.77 12.72
C THR A 134 21.96 2.78 11.85
N THR A 135 23.30 2.79 12.02
CA THR A 135 24.27 1.69 11.84
C THR A 135 24.05 0.68 10.70
N SER A 136 24.86 0.89 9.66
CA SER A 136 25.29 -0.06 8.64
C SER A 136 25.51 -1.50 9.16
N VAL A 137 24.93 -2.49 8.47
CA VAL A 137 25.67 -3.69 8.03
C VAL A 137 24.92 -4.42 6.89
N LEU A 138 25.53 -4.32 5.71
CA LEU A 138 25.74 -5.39 4.70
C LEU A 138 24.52 -6.17 4.15
N THR A 139 24.08 -5.70 2.99
CA THR A 139 23.75 -6.42 1.73
C THR A 139 23.83 -7.95 1.77
N LEU A 140 22.77 -8.63 1.29
CA LEU A 140 22.87 -9.80 0.38
C LEU A 140 21.52 -10.08 -0.33
N LYS A 141 21.50 -9.79 -1.65
CA LYS A 141 20.51 -10.26 -2.64
C LYS A 141 20.47 -11.80 -2.68
N LYS A 142 19.28 -12.43 -2.76
CA LYS A 142 18.96 -13.44 -3.80
C LYS A 142 17.49 -13.93 -3.80
N LYS A 143 16.76 -13.52 -4.86
CA LYS A 143 16.01 -14.32 -5.86
C LYS A 143 15.43 -15.71 -5.47
N GLY A 144 14.15 -15.92 -5.84
CA GLY A 144 13.48 -17.23 -6.02
C GLY A 144 12.08 -17.21 -5.41
N GLU A 145 11.05 -16.82 -6.16
CA GLU A 145 10.15 -17.70 -6.94
C GLU A 145 9.13 -18.49 -6.10
N ARG A 146 7.88 -18.42 -6.58
CA ARG A 146 6.64 -19.01 -6.06
C ARG A 146 6.70 -20.54 -6.05
N GLU A 147 5.91 -21.18 -5.19
CA GLU A 147 4.83 -22.10 -5.60
C GLU A 147 4.04 -22.66 -4.40
N GLU A 148 2.88 -23.21 -4.73
CA GLU A 148 1.69 -23.48 -3.92
C GLU A 148 1.72 -24.70 -2.98
N SER A 149 0.72 -24.70 -2.10
CA SER A 149 -0.09 -25.83 -1.62
C SER A 149 0.48 -26.85 -0.63
N GLU A 150 -0.33 -27.01 0.44
CA GLU A 150 -0.60 -28.24 1.20
C GLU A 150 0.50 -28.79 2.12
N ASP A 151 0.35 -28.64 3.44
CA ASP A 151 -0.27 -29.65 4.32
C ASP A 151 -0.18 -29.21 5.80
N LYS A 152 -1.13 -29.70 6.60
CA LYS A 152 -1.34 -29.41 8.01
C LYS A 152 -0.20 -29.98 8.86
N THR A 153 -0.16 -29.49 10.10
CA THR A 153 0.67 -29.98 11.24
C THR A 153 2.14 -29.57 11.24
N GLN A 154 2.38 -28.28 11.46
CA GLN A 154 3.33 -27.80 12.48
C GLN A 154 3.23 -26.27 12.50
N THR A 155 2.70 -25.72 13.59
CA THR A 155 2.65 -24.26 13.82
C THR A 155 4.06 -23.79 14.18
N GLU A 156 4.98 -23.87 13.23
CA GLU A 156 6.22 -23.13 13.29
C GLU A 156 5.88 -21.68 13.00
N LEU A 157 6.20 -20.80 13.96
CA LEU A 157 6.12 -19.37 13.72
C LEU A 157 6.87 -19.10 12.41
N ARG A 158 6.16 -18.64 11.37
CA ARG A 158 6.76 -17.87 10.27
C ARG A 158 7.77 -16.95 10.93
N GLU A 159 9.05 -17.12 10.60
CA GLU A 159 10.15 -16.49 11.34
C GLU A 159 9.88 -15.00 11.46
N MET A 160 9.44 -14.59 12.64
CA MET A 160 9.10 -13.21 12.93
C MET A 160 10.41 -12.43 12.78
N PRO A 161 10.50 -11.47 11.84
CA PRO A 161 11.78 -10.84 11.48
C PRO A 161 12.38 -10.07 12.67
N PHE A 162 11.55 -9.73 13.67
CA PHE A 162 11.99 -9.13 14.92
C PHE A 162 11.32 -9.83 16.11
N LYS A 163 12.10 -10.64 16.83
CA LYS A 163 11.71 -11.16 18.15
C LYS A 163 12.03 -10.06 19.16
N THR A 164 11.04 -9.66 19.97
CA THR A 164 11.21 -8.63 21.01
C THR A 164 10.61 -9.12 22.32
N GLU A 165 11.06 -8.54 23.44
CA GLU A 165 10.53 -8.86 24.76
C GLU A 165 9.01 -8.59 24.85
N THR A 166 8.56 -7.47 24.25
CA THR A 166 7.15 -7.09 24.15
C THR A 166 6.30 -8.12 23.42
N LEU A 167 6.86 -8.76 22.37
CA LEU A 167 6.18 -9.84 21.66
C LEU A 167 5.97 -11.06 22.58
N GLY A 168 6.99 -11.44 23.35
CA GLY A 168 6.88 -12.53 24.32
C GLY A 168 5.79 -12.24 25.36
N ASP A 169 5.75 -11.03 25.90
CA ASP A 169 4.74 -10.61 26.87
C ASP A 169 3.31 -10.60 26.27
N LEU A 170 3.17 -10.16 25.01
CA LEU A 170 1.89 -10.18 24.29
C LEU A 170 1.38 -11.62 24.10
N LEU A 171 2.27 -12.54 23.73
CA LEU A 171 1.94 -13.96 23.54
C LEU A 171 1.49 -14.62 24.85
N LEU A 172 2.06 -14.21 26.00
CA LEU A 172 1.57 -14.66 27.30
C LEU A 172 0.14 -14.19 27.59
N LYS A 173 -0.15 -12.92 27.29
CA LYS A 173 -1.52 -12.36 27.45
C LYS A 173 -2.53 -13.05 26.54
N GLN A 174 -2.11 -13.46 25.35
CA GLN A 174 -2.93 -14.20 24.38
C GLN A 174 -3.09 -15.70 24.73
N GLY A 175 -2.43 -16.19 25.78
CA GLY A 175 -2.54 -17.60 26.19
C GLY A 175 -1.66 -18.54 25.37
N HIS A 176 -0.60 -18.04 24.73
CA HIS A 176 0.36 -18.84 23.95
C HIS A 176 1.73 -18.96 24.66
N PRO A 177 1.81 -19.63 25.83
CA PRO A 177 3.03 -19.67 26.64
C PRO A 177 4.18 -20.43 25.98
N ARG A 178 3.90 -21.44 25.17
CA ARG A 178 4.95 -22.19 24.43
C ARG A 178 5.65 -21.31 23.40
N LEU A 179 4.90 -20.45 22.70
CA LEU A 179 5.45 -19.51 21.72
C LEU A 179 6.22 -18.39 22.42
N ALA A 180 5.70 -17.86 23.53
CA ALA A 180 6.39 -16.87 24.36
C ALA A 180 7.75 -17.39 24.87
N LEU A 181 7.81 -18.65 25.33
CA LEU A 181 9.06 -19.29 25.76
C LEU A 181 10.10 -19.39 24.65
N LYS A 182 9.67 -19.73 23.43
CA LYS A 182 10.56 -19.79 22.26
C LYS A 182 11.14 -18.40 21.98
N VAL A 183 10.30 -17.36 21.97
CA VAL A 183 10.74 -15.96 21.79
C VAL A 183 11.75 -15.53 22.85
N PHE A 184 11.51 -15.81 24.14
CA PHE A 184 12.44 -15.40 25.20
C PHE A 184 13.77 -16.17 25.17
N ARG A 185 13.77 -17.46 24.82
CA ARG A 185 15.01 -18.25 24.66
C ARG A 185 15.85 -17.73 23.50
N ASP A 186 15.21 -17.53 22.34
CA ASP A 186 15.90 -17.03 21.16
C ASP A 186 16.49 -15.62 21.39
N LEU A 187 15.85 -14.81 22.24
CA LEU A 187 16.38 -13.51 22.66
C LEU A 187 17.55 -13.64 23.63
N ALA A 188 17.50 -14.59 24.57
CA ALA A 188 18.56 -14.83 25.54
C ALA A 188 19.83 -15.46 24.91
N GLU A 189 19.67 -16.21 23.80
CA GLU A 189 20.81 -16.74 23.04
C GLU A 189 21.60 -15.65 22.31
N LYS A 190 20.94 -14.56 21.88
CA LYS A 190 21.56 -13.48 21.12
C LYS A 190 22.20 -12.38 21.99
N GLY A 191 21.95 -12.38 23.29
CA GLY A 191 22.52 -11.41 24.22
C GLY A 191 22.25 -11.78 25.67
N ASP A 192 23.26 -11.57 26.53
CA ASP A 192 23.15 -11.95 27.94
C ASP A 192 22.35 -10.90 28.73
N ASN A 193 21.02 -11.03 28.71
CA ASN A 193 20.12 -10.15 29.44
C ASN A 193 19.50 -10.89 30.64
N PRO A 194 19.86 -10.54 31.88
CA PRO A 194 19.37 -11.24 33.08
C PRO A 194 17.85 -11.18 33.22
N ARG A 195 17.20 -10.12 32.71
CA ARG A 195 15.73 -9.98 32.74
C ARG A 195 15.00 -11.05 31.92
N LEU A 196 15.62 -11.54 30.84
CA LEU A 196 15.02 -12.59 30.01
C LEU A 196 15.06 -13.95 30.72
N ARG A 197 16.12 -14.22 31.50
CA ARG A 197 16.22 -15.46 32.30
C ARG A 197 15.09 -15.56 33.32
N ASP A 198 14.83 -14.47 34.05
CA ASP A 198 13.71 -14.39 35.00
C ASP A 198 12.35 -14.61 34.31
N LYS A 199 12.17 -14.06 33.10
CA LYS A 199 10.93 -14.23 32.32
C LYS A 199 10.75 -15.67 31.82
N ILE A 200 11.82 -16.33 31.38
CA ILE A 200 11.79 -17.74 30.98
C ILE A 200 11.39 -18.60 32.18
N GLU A 201 12.00 -18.38 33.35
CA GLU A 201 11.71 -19.15 34.56
C GLU A 201 10.26 -18.95 35.03
N LYS A 202 9.79 -17.70 35.10
CA LYS A 202 8.39 -17.39 35.45
C LYS A 202 7.41 -18.04 34.48
N THR A 203 7.70 -18.01 33.19
CA THR A 203 6.83 -18.59 32.16
C THR A 203 6.81 -20.13 32.25
N GLN A 204 7.95 -20.78 32.52
CA GLN A 204 8.02 -22.22 32.74
C GLN A 204 7.24 -22.66 33.99
N ARG A 205 7.36 -21.90 35.09
CA ARG A 205 6.59 -22.16 36.32
C ARG A 205 5.08 -22.00 36.09
N SER A 206 4.67 -20.96 35.37
CA SER A 206 3.25 -20.76 35.01
C SER A 206 2.69 -21.86 34.12
N PHE A 207 3.53 -22.50 33.31
CA PHE A 207 3.16 -23.62 32.46
C PHE A 207 2.95 -24.90 33.28
N LYS A 208 3.85 -25.16 34.25
CA LYS A 208 3.86 -26.39 35.07
C LYS A 208 2.73 -26.47 36.11
N ASN A 209 2.09 -25.34 36.45
CA ASN A 209 0.97 -25.28 37.40
C ASN A 209 -0.42 -25.37 36.74
N LYS A 210 -0.49 -25.50 35.40
CA LYS A 210 -1.74 -25.52 34.62
C LYS A 210 -2.01 -26.85 33.90
N GLU A 211 -1.11 -27.83 34.03
CA GLU A 211 -1.33 -29.24 33.66
C GLU A 211 -1.68 -30.05 34.92
#